data_AF-A0A972IEU9-F1
#
_entry.id   AF-A0A972IEU9-F1
#
_cell.length_a   1.000
_cell.length_b   1.000
_cell.length_c   1.000
_cell.angle_alpha   90.00
_cell.angle_beta   90.00
_cell.angle_gamma   90.00
#
_symmetry.space_group_name_H-M   'P 1'
#
loop_
_entity.id
_entity.type
_entity.pdbx_description
1 polymer ?
#
loop_
_entity_poly.entity_id
_entity_poly.type
_entity_poly.pdbx_seq_one_letter_code
_entity_poly.pdbx_strand_id
1 'polypeptide(L)'
;MEELRILFDGGDLGEACAIAMAKTLGCACLVTDDIKERGPYYTLMKTLDSEVIPFTFYEILFPDYLEARMSENELLEVFDNICAISELPWDILSKLKLFIKRFWINPYNKNEVEWMRKFCNNKGITDPRARIAVLRDYINKAIKQE
;
A
#
# COMPACT_ATOMS: atom_id res chain seq x y z
N MET A 1 15.85 7.71 -18.28
CA MET A 1 14.71 7.80 -19.22
C MET A 1 14.76 6.69 -20.25
N GLU A 2 15.90 6.42 -20.90
CA GLU A 2 16.09 5.31 -21.85
C GLU A 2 15.67 3.94 -21.30
N GLU A 3 16.10 3.57 -20.07
CA GLU A 3 15.81 2.25 -19.48
C GLU A 3 14.33 2.01 -19.17
N LEU A 4 13.58 3.06 -18.83
CA LEU A 4 12.15 2.95 -18.57
C LEU A 4 11.35 2.84 -19.88
N ARG A 5 11.80 3.46 -20.98
CA ARG A 5 11.13 3.37 -22.29
C ARG A 5 11.05 1.94 -22.83
N ILE A 6 11.96 1.05 -22.42
CA ILE A 6 11.95 -0.37 -22.81
C ILE A 6 10.79 -1.13 -22.14
N LEU A 7 10.28 -0.63 -21.01
CA LEU A 7 9.23 -1.29 -20.22
C LEU A 7 7.81 -0.85 -20.60
N PHE A 8 7.65 0.23 -21.39
CA PHE A 8 6.35 0.85 -21.66
C PHE A 8 6.14 1.06 -23.17
N ASP A 9 5.02 0.55 -23.69
CA ASP A 9 4.57 0.85 -25.05
C ASP A 9 4.02 2.30 -25.13
N GLY A 10 3.79 2.82 -26.33
CA GLY A 10 3.32 4.20 -26.51
C GLY A 10 2.00 4.56 -25.79
N GLY A 11 1.20 3.55 -25.41
CA GLY A 11 -0.02 3.72 -24.61
C GLY A 11 0.22 3.88 -23.10
N ASP A 12 1.39 3.52 -22.60
CA ASP A 12 1.71 3.48 -21.15
C ASP A 12 2.63 4.65 -20.73
N LEU A 13 2.72 5.69 -21.58
CA LEU A 13 3.62 6.83 -21.37
C LEU A 13 3.32 7.58 -20.06
N GLY A 14 2.03 7.67 -19.67
CA GLY A 14 1.61 8.29 -18.42
C GLY A 14 2.14 7.55 -17.19
N GLU A 15 2.13 6.22 -17.22
CA GLU A 15 2.63 5.35 -16.16
C GLU A 15 4.15 5.48 -16.02
N ALA A 16 4.86 5.48 -17.16
CA ALA A 16 6.29 5.74 -17.23
C ALA A 16 6.66 7.11 -16.65
N CYS A 17 5.88 8.15 -16.99
CA CYS A 17 6.08 9.50 -16.49
C CYS A 17 5.84 9.59 -14.97
N ALA A 18 4.79 8.97 -14.43
CA ALA A 18 4.53 8.96 -12.99
C ALA A 18 5.69 8.35 -12.19
N ILE A 19 6.21 7.22 -12.66
CA ILE A 19 7.37 6.55 -12.06
C ILE A 19 8.64 7.40 -12.18
N ALA A 20 8.90 7.93 -13.38
CA ALA A 20 10.08 8.77 -13.61
C ALA A 20 10.05 10.01 -12.73
N MET A 21 8.90 10.69 -12.61
CA MET A 21 8.73 11.85 -11.73
C MET A 21 8.98 11.49 -10.27
N ALA A 22 8.39 10.40 -9.76
CA ALA A 22 8.60 9.96 -8.38
C ALA A 22 10.09 9.71 -8.09
N LYS A 23 10.81 9.09 -9.03
CA LYS A 23 12.26 8.86 -8.90
C LYS A 23 13.06 10.16 -8.98
N THR A 24 12.79 11.02 -9.96
CA THR A 24 13.52 12.29 -10.15
C THR A 24 13.35 13.23 -8.96
N LEU A 25 12.18 13.24 -8.33
CA LEU A 25 11.91 14.07 -7.15
C LEU A 25 12.40 13.44 -5.84
N GLY A 26 12.92 12.21 -5.86
CA GLY A 26 13.32 11.49 -4.65
C GLY A 26 12.14 11.17 -3.72
N CYS A 27 10.94 10.96 -4.29
CA CYS A 27 9.76 10.61 -3.52
C CYS A 27 9.95 9.26 -2.83
N ALA A 28 9.61 9.17 -1.54
CA ALA A 28 9.68 7.90 -0.81
C ALA A 28 8.61 6.88 -1.27
N CYS A 29 7.48 7.37 -1.79
CA CYS A 29 6.38 6.52 -2.23
C CYS A 29 5.60 7.11 -3.41
N LEU A 30 4.91 6.23 -4.14
CA LEU A 30 3.94 6.56 -5.17
C LEU A 30 2.61 5.88 -4.82
N VAL A 31 1.54 6.66 -4.73
CA VAL A 31 0.18 6.15 -4.49
C VAL A 31 -0.54 6.03 -5.81
N THR A 32 -1.10 4.86 -6.11
CA THR A 32 -1.80 4.60 -7.38
C THR A 32 -2.88 3.55 -7.18
N ASP A 33 -3.99 3.71 -7.89
CA ASP A 33 -5.05 2.70 -8.05
C ASP A 33 -4.74 1.73 -9.20
N ASP A 34 -3.89 2.14 -10.14
CA ASP A 34 -3.44 1.30 -11.24
C ASP A 34 -2.45 0.20 -10.78
N ILE A 35 -3.06 -0.93 -10.41
CA ILE A 35 -2.41 -2.16 -9.94
C ILE A 35 -2.28 -3.24 -11.01
N LYS A 36 -2.62 -2.93 -12.27
CA LYS A 36 -2.62 -3.91 -13.36
C LYS A 36 -1.19 -4.28 -13.75
N GLU A 37 -1.04 -5.36 -14.50
CA GLU A 37 0.25 -5.71 -15.09
C GLU A 37 0.70 -4.60 -16.04
N ARG A 38 1.95 -4.12 -15.90
CA ARG A 38 2.54 -2.89 -16.49
C ARG A 38 2.20 -1.57 -15.80
N GLY A 39 1.14 -1.52 -14.98
CA GLY A 39 0.78 -0.35 -14.19
C GLY A 39 1.90 0.13 -13.24
N PRO A 40 1.85 1.39 -12.77
CA PRO A 40 2.90 1.98 -11.93
C PRO A 40 3.19 1.18 -10.68
N TYR A 41 2.14 0.62 -10.05
CA TYR A 41 2.29 -0.24 -8.88
C TYR A 41 3.13 -1.47 -9.20
N TYR A 42 2.71 -2.26 -10.18
CA TYR A 42 3.36 -3.53 -10.51
C TYR A 42 4.80 -3.32 -10.99
N THR A 43 5.02 -2.28 -11.81
CA THR A 43 6.34 -1.96 -12.35
C THR A 43 7.31 -1.57 -11.24
N LEU A 44 6.91 -0.72 -10.28
CA LEU A 44 7.75 -0.35 -9.14
C LEU A 44 8.03 -1.54 -8.22
N MET A 45 7.07 -2.44 -8.03
CA MET A 45 7.25 -3.66 -7.23
C MET A 45 8.28 -4.62 -7.82
N LYS A 46 8.34 -4.72 -9.16
CA LYS A 46 9.25 -5.62 -9.87
C LYS A 46 10.61 -5.03 -10.21
N THR A 47 10.75 -3.71 -10.12
CA THR A 47 12.04 -3.04 -10.37
C THR A 47 12.95 -3.25 -9.16
N LEU A 48 13.98 -4.08 -9.30
CA LEU A 48 14.88 -4.51 -8.21
C LEU A 48 15.58 -3.34 -7.48
N ASP A 49 15.81 -2.22 -8.17
CA ASP A 49 16.51 -1.05 -7.65
C ASP A 49 15.59 0.16 -7.41
N SER A 50 14.27 -0.05 -7.25
CA SER A 50 13.38 1.07 -6.94
C SER A 50 13.54 1.50 -5.47
N GLU A 51 13.95 2.75 -5.27
CA GLU A 51 13.89 3.44 -3.97
C GLU A 51 12.46 3.90 -3.61
N VAL A 52 11.57 3.97 -4.62
CA VAL A 52 10.17 4.36 -4.45
C VAL A 52 9.33 3.13 -4.14
N ILE A 53 8.57 3.19 -3.04
CA ILE A 53 7.63 2.12 -2.67
C ILE A 53 6.24 2.47 -3.20
N PRO A 54 5.63 1.62 -4.06
CA PRO A 54 4.27 1.86 -4.51
C PRO A 54 3.28 1.41 -3.44
N PHE A 55 2.22 2.20 -3.24
CA PHE A 55 1.11 1.87 -2.36
C PHE A 55 -0.20 1.95 -3.12
N THR A 56 -1.05 0.96 -2.88
CA THR A 56 -2.49 1.08 -3.14
C THR A 56 -3.15 1.87 -2.01
N PHE A 57 -4.33 2.43 -2.23
CA PHE A 57 -4.97 3.29 -1.23
C PHE A 57 -5.14 2.60 0.13
N TYR A 58 -5.56 1.32 0.15
CA TYR A 58 -5.80 0.60 1.40
C TYR A 58 -4.52 0.34 2.19
N GLU A 59 -3.37 0.25 1.51
CA GLU A 59 -2.08 0.06 2.18
C GLU A 59 -1.58 1.33 2.88
N ILE A 60 -2.24 2.48 2.67
CA ILE A 60 -1.99 3.73 3.38
C ILE A 60 -2.86 3.82 4.64
N LEU A 61 -4.08 3.28 4.58
CA LEU A 61 -5.00 3.26 5.72
C LEU A 61 -4.40 2.48 6.91
N PHE A 62 -3.69 1.38 6.66
CA PHE A 62 -3.09 0.58 7.73
C PHE A 62 -1.94 1.30 8.48
N PRO A 63 -0.96 1.95 7.80
CA PRO A 63 -0.03 2.88 8.45
C PRO A 63 -0.71 4.00 9.25
N ASP A 64 -1.77 4.60 8.72
CA ASP A 64 -2.51 5.67 9.41
C ASP A 64 -3.14 5.14 10.71
N TYR A 65 -3.73 3.95 10.68
CA TYR A 65 -4.21 3.25 11.87
C TYR A 65 -3.07 2.89 12.83
N LEU A 66 -1.96 2.38 12.32
CA LEU A 66 -0.78 2.03 13.12
C LEU A 66 -0.20 3.25 13.86
N GLU A 67 -0.29 4.44 13.27
CA GLU A 67 0.09 5.72 13.88
C GLU A 67 -0.99 6.28 14.83
N ALA A 68 -2.15 5.62 14.96
CA ALA A 68 -3.32 6.15 15.64
C ALA A 68 -3.82 7.50 15.08
N ARG A 69 -3.65 7.72 13.76
CA ARG A 69 -4.29 8.83 13.04
C ARG A 69 -5.75 8.56 12.70
N MET A 70 -6.17 7.30 12.78
CA MET A 70 -7.56 6.88 12.60
C MET A 70 -7.90 5.72 13.52
N SER A 71 -9.16 5.63 13.91
CA SER A 71 -9.75 4.51 14.65
C SER A 71 -10.13 3.36 13.71
N GLU A 72 -10.49 2.20 14.28
CA GLU A 72 -10.95 1.05 13.51
C GLU A 72 -12.23 1.35 12.72
N ASN A 73 -13.15 2.14 13.30
CA ASN A 73 -14.39 2.52 12.64
C ASN A 73 -14.15 3.46 11.46
N GLU A 74 -13.35 4.52 11.68
CA GLU A 74 -13.00 5.47 10.62
C GLU A 74 -12.26 4.76 9.47
N LEU A 75 -11.41 3.77 9.77
CA LEU A 75 -10.74 2.98 8.75
C LEU A 75 -11.73 2.17 7.90
N LEU A 76 -12.70 1.51 8.53
CA LEU A 76 -13.75 0.79 7.80
C LEU A 76 -14.55 1.75 6.91
N GLU A 77 -15.05 2.85 7.48
CA GLU A 77 -15.85 3.84 6.74
C GLU A 77 -15.07 4.42 5.54
N VAL A 78 -13.81 4.80 5.73
CA VAL A 78 -12.97 5.33 4.64
C VAL A 78 -12.73 4.26 3.57
N PHE A 79 -12.44 3.01 3.97
CA PHE A 79 -12.23 1.92 3.04
C PHE A 79 -13.49 1.66 2.20
N ASP A 80 -14.65 1.53 2.85
CA ASP A 80 -15.91 1.23 2.20
C ASP A 80 -16.36 2.38 1.28
N ASN A 81 -16.18 3.63 1.71
CA ASN A 81 -16.47 4.80 0.89
C ASN A 81 -15.61 4.85 -0.38
N ILE A 82 -14.29 4.61 -0.27
CA ILE A 82 -13.39 4.59 -1.43
C ILE A 82 -13.77 3.43 -2.37
N CYS A 83 -14.06 2.25 -1.81
CA CYS A 83 -14.49 1.10 -2.60
C CYS A 83 -15.81 1.36 -3.33
N ALA A 84 -16.79 1.98 -2.67
CA ALA A 84 -18.08 2.31 -3.27
C ALA A 84 -17.96 3.35 -4.38
N ILE A 85 -17.21 4.44 -4.16
CA ILE A 85 -17.00 5.52 -5.14
C ILE A 85 -16.20 5.02 -6.34
N SER A 86 -15.22 4.15 -6.10
CA SER A 86 -14.31 3.64 -7.14
C SER A 86 -14.81 2.34 -7.80
N GLU A 87 -16.01 1.86 -7.43
CA GLU A 87 -16.59 0.59 -7.90
C GLU A 87 -15.65 -0.62 -7.69
N LEU A 88 -14.89 -0.63 -6.60
CA LEU A 88 -13.93 -1.69 -6.28
C LEU A 88 -14.59 -2.79 -5.43
N PRO A 89 -14.64 -4.06 -5.89
CA PRO A 89 -15.27 -5.16 -5.16
C PRO A 89 -14.30 -5.74 -4.11
N TRP A 90 -13.64 -4.88 -3.33
CA TRP A 90 -12.56 -5.27 -2.44
C TRP A 90 -13.04 -5.53 -1.01
N ASP A 91 -12.68 -6.69 -0.47
CA ASP A 91 -12.91 -7.05 0.93
C ASP A 91 -11.73 -6.63 1.82
N ILE A 92 -12.02 -5.90 2.89
CA ILE A 92 -10.99 -5.36 3.77
C ILE A 92 -10.18 -6.44 4.50
N LEU A 93 -10.80 -7.57 4.88
CA LEU A 93 -10.06 -8.67 5.52
C LEU A 93 -9.03 -9.28 4.56
N SER A 94 -9.40 -9.43 3.30
CA SER A 94 -8.51 -9.89 2.23
C SER A 94 -7.38 -8.88 1.99
N LYS A 95 -7.67 -7.57 1.99
CA LYS A 95 -6.65 -6.52 1.85
C LYS A 95 -5.70 -6.45 3.05
N LEU A 96 -6.21 -6.61 4.26
CA LEU A 96 -5.40 -6.68 5.48
C LEU A 96 -4.44 -7.88 5.44
N LYS A 97 -4.91 -9.05 4.97
CA LYS A 97 -4.06 -10.23 4.76
C LYS A 97 -2.94 -9.96 3.75
N LEU A 98 -3.22 -9.26 2.66
CA LEU A 98 -2.22 -8.88 1.67
C LEU A 98 -1.17 -7.93 2.25
N PHE A 99 -1.61 -6.92 3.01
CA PHE A 99 -0.71 -5.99 3.70
C PHE A 99 0.22 -6.72 4.69
N ILE A 100 -0.34 -7.60 5.54
CA ILE A 100 0.43 -8.45 6.45
C ILE A 100 1.46 -9.29 5.68
N LYS A 101 1.03 -9.90 4.57
CA LYS A 101 1.90 -10.73 3.74
C LYS A 101 3.07 -9.91 3.21
N ARG A 102 2.80 -8.73 2.65
CA ARG A 102 3.77 -7.83 2.06
C ARG A 102 4.80 -7.31 3.06
N PHE A 103 4.40 -6.87 4.25
CA PHE A 103 5.35 -6.20 5.15
C PHE A 103 5.95 -7.11 6.24
N TRP A 104 5.38 -8.30 6.47
CA TRP A 104 5.85 -9.17 7.58
C TRP A 104 6.13 -10.63 7.23
N ILE A 105 5.44 -11.23 6.24
CA ILE A 105 5.54 -12.68 6.01
C ILE A 105 6.40 -13.00 4.78
N ASN A 106 6.06 -12.42 3.63
CA ASN A 106 6.70 -12.67 2.35
C ASN A 106 6.77 -11.35 1.56
N PRO A 107 7.67 -10.45 1.98
CA PRO A 107 7.91 -9.19 1.28
C PRO A 107 8.44 -9.43 -0.12
N TYR A 108 8.14 -8.50 -1.03
CA TYR A 108 8.62 -8.58 -2.40
C TYR A 108 10.12 -8.26 -2.47
N ASN A 109 10.61 -7.38 -1.58
CA ASN A 109 12.03 -7.07 -1.46
C ASN A 109 12.40 -6.65 -0.01
N LYS A 110 13.70 -6.56 0.27
CA LYS A 110 14.22 -6.20 1.60
C LYS A 110 13.89 -4.75 2.00
N ASN A 111 13.70 -3.85 1.03
CA ASN A 111 13.42 -2.45 1.29
C ASN A 111 12.05 -2.24 1.95
N GLU A 112 11.07 -3.11 1.67
CA GLU A 112 9.74 -3.04 2.29
C GLU A 112 9.78 -3.33 3.80
N VAL A 113 10.54 -4.35 4.20
CA VAL A 113 10.75 -4.68 5.62
C VAL A 113 11.47 -3.54 6.32
N GLU A 114 12.50 -3.01 5.66
CA GLU A 114 13.29 -1.90 6.18
C GLU A 114 12.47 -0.62 6.32
N TRP A 115 11.61 -0.32 5.35
CA TRP A 115 10.69 0.80 5.40
C TRP A 115 9.69 0.65 6.55
N MET A 116 9.03 -0.50 6.69
CA MET A 116 8.08 -0.73 7.79
C MET A 116 8.75 -0.59 9.16
N ARG A 117 9.97 -1.11 9.30
CA ARG A 117 10.79 -0.99 10.51
C ARG A 117 11.12 0.47 10.82
N LYS A 118 11.60 1.23 9.83
CA LYS A 118 11.89 2.67 9.96
C LYS A 118 10.64 3.47 10.30
N PHE A 119 9.53 3.19 9.62
CA PHE A 119 8.24 3.81 9.89
C PHE A 119 7.83 3.61 11.35
N CYS A 120 7.82 2.37 11.84
CA CYS A 120 7.46 2.07 13.22
C CYS A 120 8.39 2.76 14.22
N ASN A 121 9.70 2.70 14.00
CA ASN A 121 10.69 3.35 14.87
C ASN A 121 10.52 4.87 14.93
N ASN A 122 10.36 5.52 13.77
CA ASN A 122 10.21 6.97 13.68
C ASN A 122 8.93 7.47 14.35
N LYS A 123 7.89 6.63 14.39
CA LYS A 123 6.59 6.94 14.99
C LYS A 123 6.43 6.42 16.43
N GLY A 124 7.47 5.80 16.99
CA GLY A 124 7.40 5.24 18.35
C GLY A 124 6.44 4.06 18.51
N ILE A 125 6.15 3.34 17.43
CA ILE A 125 5.25 2.18 17.43
C ILE A 125 6.02 0.95 17.91
N THR A 126 5.71 0.48 19.11
CA THR A 126 6.43 -0.62 19.77
C THR A 126 5.94 -2.00 19.34
N ASP A 127 4.63 -2.17 19.14
CA ASP A 127 4.04 -3.45 18.71
C ASP A 127 3.00 -3.25 17.59
N PRO A 128 3.44 -3.10 16.33
CA PRO A 128 2.53 -2.94 15.20
C PRO A 128 1.68 -4.19 14.94
N ARG A 129 2.18 -5.38 15.30
CA ARG A 129 1.46 -6.65 15.07
C ARG A 129 0.29 -6.79 16.03
N ALA A 130 0.47 -6.44 17.30
CA ALA A 130 -0.63 -6.42 18.27
C ALA A 130 -1.72 -5.42 17.87
N ARG A 131 -1.35 -4.21 17.43
CA ARG A 131 -2.32 -3.23 16.92
C ARG A 131 -3.13 -3.79 15.76
N ILE A 132 -2.48 -4.43 14.80
CA ILE A 132 -3.17 -5.02 13.64
C ILE A 132 -4.04 -6.22 14.03
N ALA A 133 -3.68 -6.97 15.07
CA ALA A 133 -4.55 -8.00 15.63
C ALA A 133 -5.85 -7.40 16.20
N VAL A 134 -5.77 -6.27 16.92
CA VAL A 134 -6.95 -5.54 17.42
C VAL A 134 -7.85 -5.10 16.26
N LEU A 135 -7.28 -4.47 15.22
CA LEU A 135 -8.03 -4.09 14.02
C LEU A 135 -8.73 -5.30 13.39
N ARG A 136 -8.01 -6.41 13.20
CA ARG A 136 -8.58 -7.63 12.63
C ARG A 136 -9.76 -8.16 13.45
N ASP A 137 -9.65 -8.14 14.77
CA ASP A 137 -10.70 -8.62 15.66
C ASP A 137 -11.92 -7.69 15.64
N TYR A 138 -11.71 -6.38 15.50
CA TYR A 138 -12.78 -5.41 15.30
C TYR A 138 -13.54 -5.67 14.00
N ILE A 139 -12.82 -5.79 12.87
CA ILE A 139 -13.42 -6.05 11.55
C ILE A 139 -14.24 -7.35 11.58
N ASN A 140 -13.71 -8.42 12.18
CA ASN A 140 -14.43 -9.69 12.31
C ASN A 140 -15.71 -9.58 13.16
N LYS A 141 -15.78 -8.65 14.11
CA LYS A 141 -16.98 -8.40 14.90
C LYS A 141 -18.00 -7.58 14.10
N ALA A 142 -17.56 -6.57 13.36
CA ALA A 142 -18.42 -5.73 12.53
C ALA A 142 -19.16 -6.57 11.47
N ILE A 143 -18.44 -7.42 10.72
CA ILE A 143 -19.02 -8.29 9.68
C ILE A 143 -20.04 -9.30 10.23
N LYS A 144 -19.91 -9.72 11.51
CA LYS A 144 -20.85 -10.67 12.13
C LYS A 144 -22.14 -10.03 12.61
N GLN A 145 -22.23 -8.70 12.63
CA GLN A 145 -23.41 -7.95 13.07
C GLN A 145 -24.30 -7.51 11.90
N GLU A 146 -23.82 -7.69 10.66
CA GLU A 146 -24.57 -7.55 9.40
C GLU A 146 -25.19 -8.89 8.97
#